data_AF-A0AA38FZ94-F1
#
_entry.id   AF-A0AA38FZ94-F1
#
_cell.length_a   1.000
_cell.length_b   1.000
_cell.length_c   1.000
_cell.angle_alpha   90.00
_cell.angle_beta   90.00
_cell.angle_gamma   90.00
#
_symmetry.space_group_name_H-M   'P 1'
#
loop_
_entity.id
_entity.type
_entity.pdbx_description
1 polymer ?
#
loop_
_entity_poly.entity_id
_entity_poly.type
_entity_poly.pdbx_seq_one_letter_code
_entity_poly.pdbx_strand_id
1 'polypeptide(L)'
;VIPIIVLKDASITIQGAKFTTGFEVLALVEDESFPVLLGHPWCYKNNVNLKFNKGYISFENKEERVIIPLIDGESTPYVEPL
;
A
#
# COMPACT_ATOMS: atom_id res chain seq x y z
N VAL A 1 6.19 -6.92 -19.69
CA VAL A 1 6.66 -7.96 -18.75
C VAL A 1 5.57 -9.02 -18.64
N ILE A 2 5.90 -10.31 -18.70
CA ILE A 2 4.94 -11.40 -18.49
C ILE A 2 5.10 -11.86 -17.03
N PRO A 3 4.02 -11.91 -16.22
CA PRO A 3 4.13 -12.38 -14.85
C PRO A 3 4.43 -13.88 -14.80
N ILE A 4 5.27 -14.30 -13.85
CA ILE A 4 5.51 -15.72 -13.59
C ILE A 4 4.25 -16.35 -12.99
N ILE A 5 3.60 -15.61 -12.09
CA ILE A 5 2.37 -16.04 -11.41
C ILE A 5 1.52 -14.82 -11.07
N VAL A 6 0.20 -15.04 -11.06
CA VAL A 6 -0.79 -14.07 -10.58
C VAL A 6 -1.40 -14.59 -9.29
N LEU A 7 -1.17 -13.88 -8.20
CA LEU A 7 -1.85 -14.09 -6.92
C LEU A 7 -3.15 -13.29 -6.94
N LYS A 8 -4.31 -13.95 -6.82
CA LYS A 8 -5.60 -13.26 -6.94
C LYS A 8 -6.05 -12.58 -5.63
N ASP A 9 -5.81 -13.24 -4.50
CA ASP A 9 -6.33 -12.83 -3.19
C ASP A 9 -5.23 -12.92 -2.12
N ALA A 10 -4.21 -12.07 -2.23
CA ALA A 10 -3.18 -11.96 -1.21
C ALA A 10 -3.66 -11.07 -0.05
N SER A 11 -3.54 -11.57 1.17
CA SER A 11 -3.74 -10.78 2.38
C SER A 11 -2.44 -10.05 2.71
N ILE A 12 -2.49 -8.73 2.78
CA ILE A 12 -1.37 -7.88 3.21
C ILE A 12 -1.76 -7.08 4.44
N THR A 13 -0.78 -6.76 5.27
CA THR A 13 -0.96 -5.95 6.47
C THR A 13 -0.09 -4.71 6.34
N ILE A 14 -0.69 -3.53 6.51
CA ILE A 14 0.04 -2.26 6.53
C ILE A 14 -0.33 -1.54 7.81
N GLN A 15 0.66 -1.31 8.68
CA GLN A 15 0.47 -0.68 10.00
C GLN A 15 -0.63 -1.35 10.85
N GLY A 16 -0.76 -2.68 10.76
CA GLY A 16 -1.77 -3.45 11.49
C GLY A 16 -3.12 -3.61 10.78
N ALA A 17 -3.47 -2.70 9.88
CA ALA A 17 -4.67 -2.80 9.07
C ALA A 17 -4.52 -3.84 7.96
N LYS A 18 -5.55 -4.68 7.78
CA LYS A 18 -5.55 -5.77 6.79
C LYS A 18 -6.20 -5.35 5.49
N PHE A 19 -5.61 -5.79 4.38
CA PHE A 19 -6.10 -5.56 3.02
C PHE A 19 -6.02 -6.84 2.21
N THR A 20 -6.93 -7.00 1.25
CA THR A 20 -6.91 -8.11 0.28
C THR A 20 -6.75 -7.56 -1.13
N THR A 21 -5.71 -8.00 -1.85
CA THR A 21 -5.44 -7.55 -3.22
C THR A 21 -4.76 -8.63 -4.06
N GLY A 22 -4.86 -8.50 -5.38
CA GLY A 22 -4.07 -9.30 -6.30
C GLY A 22 -2.68 -8.73 -6.52
N PHE A 23 -1.73 -9.62 -6.85
CA PHE A 23 -0.36 -9.28 -7.26
C PHE A 23 0.04 -10.06 -8.50
N GLU A 24 0.81 -9.41 -9.36
CA GLU A 24 1.56 -10.03 -10.44
C GLU A 24 3.01 -10.19 -9.97
N VAL A 25 3.52 -11.42 -9.95
CA VAL A 25 4.90 -11.70 -9.54
C VAL A 25 5.80 -11.72 -10.76
N LEU A 26 6.83 -10.89 -10.73
CA LEU A 26 7.76 -10.69 -11.83
C LEU A 26 9.12 -11.31 -11.48
N ALA A 27 9.76 -11.98 -12.45
CA ALA A 27 11.17 -12.35 -12.33
C ALA A 27 11.98 -11.11 -12.69
N LEU A 28 12.57 -10.48 -11.69
CA LEU A 28 13.49 -9.36 -11.89
C LEU A 28 14.88 -9.92 -12.16
N VAL A 29 15.57 -9.31 -13.13
CA VAL A 29 16.93 -9.71 -13.53
C VAL A 29 17.97 -9.15 -12.55
N GLU A 30 17.63 -8.07 -11.87
CA GLU A 30 18.46 -7.37 -10.90
C GLU A 30 17.70 -7.24 -9.57
N ASP A 31 18.45 -7.16 -8.46
CA ASP A 31 17.89 -6.92 -7.14
C ASP A 31 17.34 -5.48 -7.08
N GLU A 32 16.02 -5.35 -7.22
CA GLU A 32 15.33 -4.07 -7.06
C GLU A 32 15.13 -3.73 -5.58
N SER A 33 15.23 -2.43 -5.27
CA SER A 33 15.04 -1.91 -3.91
C SER A 33 13.57 -1.95 -3.43
N PHE A 34 12.64 -2.28 -4.32
CA PHE A 34 11.20 -2.27 -4.06
C PHE A 34 10.60 -3.67 -4.28
N PRO A 35 10.62 -4.55 -3.27
CA PRO A 35 10.13 -5.92 -3.41
C PRO A 35 8.63 -6.00 -3.68
N VAL A 36 7.89 -4.92 -3.45
CA VAL A 36 6.44 -4.82 -3.68
C VAL A 36 6.11 -3.43 -4.21
N LEU A 37 5.32 -3.37 -5.28
CA LEU A 37 4.78 -2.14 -5.84
C LEU A 37 3.24 -2.17 -5.78
N LEU A 38 2.66 -1.16 -5.13
CA LEU A 38 1.22 -0.96 -5.09
C LEU A 38 0.82 0.01 -6.21
N GLY A 39 0.29 -0.55 -7.29
CA GLY A 39 -0.11 0.24 -8.46
C GLY A 39 -1.45 0.96 -8.28
N HIS A 40 -1.80 1.77 -9.29
CA HIS A 40 -3.06 2.50 -9.35
C HIS A 40 -4.32 1.66 -9.01
N PRO A 41 -4.47 0.40 -9.46
CA PRO A 41 -5.65 -0.40 -9.12
C PRO A 41 -5.85 -0.58 -7.61
N TRP A 42 -4.75 -0.79 -6.87
CA TRP A 42 -4.80 -0.87 -5.42
C TRP A 42 -5.13 0.49 -4.81
N CYS A 43 -4.56 1.57 -5.34
CA CYS A 43 -4.82 2.91 -4.85
C CYS A 43 -6.29 3.32 -4.97
N TYR A 44 -6.93 3.02 -6.11
CA TYR A 44 -8.35 3.27 -6.31
C TYR A 44 -9.23 2.45 -5.39
N LYS A 45 -8.92 1.16 -5.19
CA LYS A 45 -9.71 0.26 -4.35
C LYS A 45 -9.72 0.69 -2.87
N ASN A 46 -8.63 1.28 -2.39
CA ASN A 46 -8.42 1.60 -0.97
C ASN A 46 -8.42 3.11 -0.71
N ASN A 47 -9.07 3.91 -1.57
CA ASN A 47 -9.21 5.36 -1.43
C ASN A 47 -7.90 6.08 -1.05
N VAL A 48 -6.78 5.72 -1.70
CA VAL A 48 -5.48 6.32 -1.37
C VAL A 48 -5.53 7.83 -1.57
N ASN A 49 -5.16 8.58 -0.54
CA ASN A 49 -5.06 10.02 -0.56
C ASN A 49 -3.62 10.45 -0.28
N LEU A 50 -2.98 11.02 -1.30
CA LEU A 50 -1.63 11.58 -1.22
C LEU A 50 -1.74 13.08 -0.98
N LYS A 51 -1.48 13.53 0.25
CA LYS A 51 -1.44 14.96 0.59
C LYS A 51 -0.01 15.39 0.85
N PHE A 52 0.74 15.61 -0.23
CA PHE A 52 2.13 16.09 -0.16
C PHE A 52 2.25 17.39 0.65
N ASN A 53 1.30 18.32 0.49
CA ASN A 53 1.26 19.58 1.25
C ASN A 53 1.02 19.40 2.76
N LYS A 54 0.44 18.27 3.17
CA LYS A 54 0.23 17.91 4.58
C LYS A 54 1.21 16.84 5.04
N GLY A 55 2.17 16.45 4.21
CA GLY A 55 3.19 15.46 4.53
C GLY A 55 2.61 14.08 4.90
N TYR A 56 1.54 13.60 4.27
CA TYR A 56 1.04 12.25 4.53
C TYR A 56 0.48 11.54 3.30
N ILE A 57 0.52 10.21 3.34
CA ILE A 57 -0.31 9.30 2.53
C ILE A 57 -1.31 8.62 3.46
N SER A 58 -2.57 8.50 3.03
CA SER A 58 -3.56 7.71 3.75
C SER A 58 -4.28 6.75 2.82
N PHE A 59 -4.79 5.67 3.37
CA PHE A 59 -5.60 4.69 2.64
C PHE A 59 -6.54 3.96 3.60
N GLU A 60 -7.62 3.43 3.06
CA GLU A 60 -8.77 2.96 3.81
C GLU A 60 -9.09 1.50 3.45
N ASN A 61 -9.49 0.72 4.45
CA ASN A 61 -10.20 -0.54 4.24
C ASN A 61 -11.70 -0.33 4.56
N LYS A 62 -12.43 -1.38 4.92
CA LYS A 62 -13.87 -1.26 5.25
C LYS A 62 -14.16 -0.69 6.64
N GLU A 63 -13.17 -0.68 7.53
CA GLU A 63 -13.34 -0.43 8.97
C GLU A 63 -12.41 0.70 9.46
N GLU A 64 -11.29 0.92 8.77
CA GLU A 64 -10.17 1.69 9.27
C GLU A 64 -9.53 2.54 8.16
N ARG A 65 -8.96 3.69 8.55
CA ARG A 65 -8.03 4.49 7.77
C ARG A 65 -6.63 4.38 8.36
N VAL A 66 -5.65 4.08 7.51
CA VAL A 66 -4.22 4.12 7.83
C VAL A 66 -3.66 5.44 7.35
N ILE A 67 -2.86 6.09 8.19
CA ILE A 67 -2.18 7.34 7.88
C ILE A 67 -0.68 7.14 8.09
N ILE A 68 0.10 7.39 7.03
CA ILE A 68 1.57 7.31 7.03
C ILE A 68 2.13 8.70 6.75
N PRO A 69 2.83 9.31 7.70
CA PRO A 69 3.58 10.55 7.48
C PRO A 69 4.68 10.34 6.43
N LEU A 70 4.85 11.31 5.54
CA LEU A 70 5.87 11.33 4.49
C LEU A 70 7.14 12.09 4.92
N ILE A 71 7.07 12.83 6.03
CA ILE A 71 8.20 13.58 6.58
C ILE A 71 8.73 12.82 7.79
N ASP A 72 9.99 12.39 7.71
CA ASP A 72 10.66 11.67 8.79
C ASP A 72 10.69 12.53 10.07
N GLY A 73 10.16 11.97 11.17
CA GLY A 73 10.20 12.59 12.50
C GLY A 73 8.98 13.44 12.90
N GLU A 74 8.02 13.70 12.00
CA GLU A 74 6.83 14.50 12.34
C GLU A 74 5.73 13.70 13.07
N SER A 75 5.64 12.38 12.82
CA SER A 75 4.76 11.48 13.56
C SER A 75 5.01 10.01 13.21
N THR A 76 4.58 9.09 14.08
CA THR A 76 4.53 7.67 13.77
C THR A 76 3.30 7.37 12.92
N PRO A 77 3.34 6.39 11.98
CA PRO A 77 2.13 5.91 11.33
C PRO A 77 1.07 5.47 12.34
N TYR A 78 -0.20 5.71 12.04
CA TYR A 78 -1.32 5.34 12.92
C TYR A 78 -2.56 4.93 12.14
N VAL A 79 -3.50 4.28 12.85
CA VAL A 79 -4.76 3.77 12.32
C VAL A 79 -5.92 4.39 13.09
N GLU A 80 -6.95 4.84 12.38
CA GLU A 80 -8.19 5.39 12.96
C GLU A 80 -9.42 4.64 12.39
N PRO A 81 -10.52 4.49 13.15
CA PRO A 81 -11.78 3.97 12.62
C PRO A 81 -12.38 4.91 11.57
N LEU A 82 -13.10 4.36 10.58
CA LEU A 82 -13.84 5.12 9.57
C LEU A 82 -15.17 5.71 10.09
#